data_AF-A0AAD0UTV7-F1
#
_entry.id   AF-A0AAD0UTV7-F1
#
_cell.length_a   1.000
_cell.length_b   1.000
_cell.length_c   1.000
_cell.angle_alpha   90.00
_cell.angle_beta   90.00
_cell.angle_gamma   90.00
#
_symmetry.space_group_name_H-M   'P 1'
#
loop_
_entity.id
_entity.type
_entity.pdbx_description
1 polymer ?
#
loop_
_entity_poly.entity_id
_entity_poly.type
_entity_poly.pdbx_seq_one_letter_code
_entity_poly.pdbx_strand_id
1 'polypeptide(L)'
;MYKKSEQDRIFINSYLEYKNSGNSDALIEQAGFWIGKIATRKFSLSEDGKSEALIRFIQKIEYFSEIYEKGKYLNFPAFAIVFLKNLVLNQWKKEIQNRKHEPGFLDPDSLIGPAFYSSEIETETSAHRIVLNEILKNFDPRGVLILKLKHNLFLERREILLLKSILSVSGNSISDFLKERMEKRFFARRRELDLLERMEVSHQILFSERRNARDRSSKSKLKLKRKLLRIETIYTYDEISFWFSWKASFIKKLYLQTMNSLKDAGSDLKFVVIPEEEEQKAA
;
A
#
# COMPACT_ATOMS: atom_id res chain seq x y z
N MET A 1 -34.28 -27.93 -5.58
CA MET A 1 -33.11 -28.69 -6.09
C MET A 1 -32.04 -27.71 -6.54
N TYR A 2 -30.96 -27.54 -5.76
CA TYR A 2 -29.85 -26.66 -6.13
C TYR A 2 -29.06 -27.29 -7.29
N LYS A 3 -28.94 -26.60 -8.43
CA LYS A 3 -27.99 -26.96 -9.49
C LYS A 3 -26.58 -26.89 -8.89
N LYS A 4 -26.02 -28.03 -8.47
CA LYS A 4 -24.61 -28.14 -8.05
C LYS A 4 -23.72 -27.65 -9.18
N SER A 5 -22.83 -26.70 -8.90
CA SER A 5 -21.86 -26.24 -9.90
C SER A 5 -20.97 -27.42 -10.31
N GLU A 6 -20.47 -27.43 -11.55
CA GLU A 6 -19.57 -28.51 -12.02
C GLU A 6 -18.36 -28.67 -11.09
N GLN A 7 -17.85 -27.56 -10.54
CA GLN A 7 -16.75 -27.55 -9.57
C GLN A 7 -17.11 -28.26 -8.26
N ASP A 8 -18.35 -28.13 -7.78
CA ASP A 8 -18.82 -28.87 -6.59
C ASP A 8 -18.91 -30.37 -6.85
N ARG A 9 -19.27 -30.78 -8.08
CA ARG A 9 -19.32 -32.19 -8.46
C ARG A 9 -17.93 -32.80 -8.54
N ILE A 10 -16.98 -32.08 -9.14
CA ILE A 10 -15.58 -32.51 -9.23
C ILE A 10 -14.98 -32.66 -7.83
N PHE A 11 -15.25 -31.72 -6.91
CA PHE A 11 -14.72 -31.79 -5.56
C PHE A 11 -15.33 -32.92 -4.71
N ILE A 12 -16.62 -33.21 -4.91
CA ILE A 12 -17.25 -34.37 -4.28
C ILE A 12 -16.66 -35.67 -4.81
N ASN A 13 -16.46 -35.78 -6.13
CA ASN A 13 -15.93 -36.99 -6.75
C ASN A 13 -14.49 -37.26 -6.32
N SER A 14 -13.64 -36.24 -6.21
CA SER A 14 -12.26 -36.42 -5.75
C SER A 14 -12.17 -36.89 -4.30
N TYR A 15 -13.11 -36.48 -3.43
CA TYR A 15 -13.18 -37.01 -2.07
C TYR A 15 -13.70 -38.45 -2.01
N LEU A 16 -14.69 -38.80 -2.84
CA LEU A 16 -15.19 -40.18 -2.94
C LEU A 16 -14.13 -41.13 -3.49
N GLU A 17 -13.32 -40.66 -4.44
CA GLU A 17 -12.17 -41.40 -4.96
C GLU A 17 -11.15 -41.66 -3.85
N TYR A 18 -10.73 -40.63 -3.12
CA TYR A 18 -9.86 -40.78 -1.96
C TYR A 18 -10.40 -41.77 -0.93
N LYS A 19 -11.71 -41.72 -0.63
CA LYS A 19 -12.33 -42.63 0.34
C LYS A 19 -12.33 -44.09 -0.12
N ASN A 20 -12.51 -44.34 -1.42
CA ASN A 20 -12.67 -45.68 -1.95
C ASN A 20 -11.34 -46.34 -2.33
N SER A 21 -10.37 -45.57 -2.83
CA SER A 21 -9.10 -46.09 -3.34
C SER A 21 -7.89 -45.72 -2.48
N GLY A 22 -8.05 -44.79 -1.53
CA GLY A 22 -6.95 -44.19 -0.79
C GLY A 22 -6.12 -43.20 -1.61
N ASN A 23 -6.42 -43.01 -2.90
CA ASN A 23 -5.69 -42.08 -3.76
C ASN A 23 -6.09 -40.62 -3.47
N SER A 24 -5.16 -39.85 -2.90
CA SER A 24 -5.38 -38.46 -2.50
C SER A 24 -5.10 -37.43 -3.59
N ASP A 25 -4.53 -37.81 -4.73
CA ASP A 25 -3.96 -36.88 -5.71
C ASP A 25 -5.01 -35.88 -6.23
N ALA A 26 -6.16 -36.39 -6.68
CA ALA A 26 -7.27 -35.58 -7.16
C ALA A 26 -7.87 -34.67 -6.07
N LEU A 27 -7.84 -35.10 -4.81
CA LEU A 27 -8.34 -34.32 -3.68
C LEU A 27 -7.37 -33.17 -3.35
N ILE A 28 -6.07 -33.43 -3.40
CA ILE A 28 -5.01 -32.44 -3.17
C ILE A 28 -5.03 -31.37 -4.25
N GLU A 29 -5.18 -31.75 -5.53
CA GLU A 29 -5.31 -30.79 -6.63
C GLU A 29 -6.50 -29.85 -6.43
N GLN A 30 -7.67 -30.40 -6.07
CA GLN A 30 -8.86 -29.60 -5.79
C GLN A 30 -8.68 -28.70 -4.56
N ALA A 31 -8.04 -29.20 -3.50
CA ALA A 31 -7.71 -28.40 -2.33
C ALA A 31 -6.77 -27.23 -2.69
N GLY A 32 -5.75 -27.48 -3.51
CA GLY A 32 -4.83 -26.45 -4.02
C GLY A 32 -5.54 -25.36 -4.81
N PHE A 33 -6.44 -25.75 -5.72
CA PHE A 33 -7.27 -24.82 -6.48
C PHE A 33 -8.12 -23.91 -5.58
N TRP A 34 -8.80 -24.48 -4.57
CA TRP A 34 -9.64 -23.72 -3.65
C TRP A 34 -8.83 -22.85 -2.70
N ILE A 35 -7.70 -23.33 -2.18
CA ILE A 35 -6.75 -22.55 -1.37
C ILE A 35 -6.28 -21.33 -2.17
N GLY A 36 -5.87 -21.51 -3.43
CA GLY A 36 -5.46 -20.42 -4.32
C GLY A 36 -6.56 -19.37 -4.52
N LYS A 37 -7.80 -19.81 -4.77
CA LYS A 37 -8.97 -18.90 -4.89
C LYS A 37 -9.29 -18.14 -3.60
N ILE A 38 -9.18 -18.78 -2.44
CA ILE A 38 -9.49 -18.14 -1.14
C ILE A 38 -8.38 -17.15 -0.76
N ALA A 39 -7.11 -17.53 -0.97
CA ALA A 39 -5.94 -16.71 -0.66
C ALA A 39 -5.91 -15.41 -1.47
N THR A 40 -6.17 -15.48 -2.78
CA THR A 40 -6.14 -14.33 -3.70
C THR A 40 -7.24 -13.30 -3.44
N ARG A 41 -8.42 -13.73 -2.98
CA ARG A 41 -9.57 -12.83 -2.77
C ARG A 41 -9.49 -12.02 -1.48
N LYS A 42 -9.09 -12.65 -0.36
CA LYS A 42 -9.26 -12.04 0.98
C LYS A 42 -7.98 -11.92 1.81
N PHE A 43 -6.99 -12.79 1.60
CA PHE A 43 -5.87 -12.92 2.55
C PHE A 43 -4.49 -12.57 1.95
N SER A 44 -4.36 -12.33 0.64
CA SER A 44 -3.11 -11.91 -0.03
C SER A 44 -1.87 -12.67 0.49
N LEU A 45 -1.98 -14.00 0.60
CA LEU A 45 -0.87 -14.87 1.02
C LEU A 45 0.19 -14.95 -0.09
N SER A 46 1.45 -15.10 0.32
CA SER A 46 2.56 -15.40 -0.59
C SER A 46 2.40 -16.78 -1.25
N GLU A 47 3.13 -17.07 -2.33
CA GLU A 47 3.13 -18.42 -2.92
C GLU A 47 3.59 -19.49 -1.91
N ASP A 48 4.59 -19.16 -1.08
CA ASP A 48 5.05 -20.03 0.02
C ASP A 48 3.98 -20.22 1.10
N GLY A 49 3.19 -19.18 1.37
CA GLY A 49 2.04 -19.27 2.27
C GLY A 49 0.95 -20.19 1.75
N LYS A 50 0.72 -20.21 0.43
CA LYS A 50 -0.27 -21.11 -0.20
C LYS A 50 0.22 -22.55 -0.19
N SER A 51 1.51 -22.79 -0.47
CA SER A 51 2.09 -24.13 -0.44
C SER A 51 2.10 -24.71 0.99
N GLU A 52 2.45 -23.91 2.00
CA GLU A 52 2.39 -24.30 3.40
C GLU A 52 0.96 -24.62 3.86
N ALA A 53 -0.04 -23.86 3.41
CA ALA A 53 -1.44 -24.16 3.70
C ALA A 53 -1.89 -25.49 3.06
N LEU A 54 -1.41 -25.80 1.84
CA LEU A 54 -1.66 -27.06 1.16
C LEU A 54 -0.97 -28.24 1.86
N ILE A 55 0.29 -28.09 2.27
CA ILE A 55 1.03 -29.11 3.03
C ILE A 55 0.30 -29.44 4.33
N ARG A 56 -0.22 -28.43 5.04
CA ARG A 56 -1.02 -28.67 6.24
C ARG A 56 -2.37 -29.32 5.98
N PHE A 57 -2.94 -29.10 4.81
CA PHE A 57 -4.11 -29.88 4.39
C PHE A 57 -3.70 -31.34 4.23
N ILE A 58 -2.63 -31.64 3.47
CA ILE A 58 -2.12 -33.00 3.25
C ILE A 58 -1.87 -33.72 4.57
N GLN A 59 -1.16 -33.08 5.50
CA GLN A 59 -0.90 -33.63 6.84
C GLN A 59 -2.17 -33.90 7.68
N LYS A 60 -3.29 -33.26 7.33
CA LYS A 60 -4.56 -33.36 8.06
C LYS A 60 -5.68 -34.00 7.24
N ILE A 61 -5.36 -34.67 6.12
CA ILE A 61 -6.37 -35.29 5.26
C ILE A 61 -7.20 -36.33 6.02
N GLU A 62 -6.56 -37.16 6.84
CA GLU A 62 -7.26 -38.17 7.65
C GLU A 62 -8.19 -37.53 8.68
N TYR A 63 -7.68 -36.53 9.42
CA TYR A 63 -8.46 -35.76 10.37
C TYR A 63 -9.62 -35.00 9.71
N PHE A 64 -9.41 -34.48 8.50
CA PHE A 64 -10.44 -33.86 7.68
C PHE A 64 -11.57 -34.84 7.35
N SER A 65 -11.21 -36.06 6.95
CA SER A 65 -12.17 -37.13 6.68
C SER A 65 -12.95 -37.54 7.94
N GLU A 66 -12.25 -37.71 9.07
CA GLU A 66 -12.90 -38.04 10.34
C GLU A 66 -13.91 -36.99 10.80
N ILE A 67 -13.59 -35.70 10.69
CA ILE A 67 -14.51 -34.62 11.07
C ILE A 67 -15.75 -34.66 10.19
N TYR A 68 -15.58 -34.88 8.89
CA TYR A 68 -16.69 -34.93 7.96
C TYR A 68 -17.66 -36.06 8.30
N GLU A 69 -17.13 -37.25 8.58
CA GLU A 69 -17.91 -38.45 8.90
C GLU A 69 -18.59 -38.36 10.27
N LYS A 70 -17.86 -37.92 11.31
CA LYS A 70 -18.41 -37.75 12.66
C LYS A 70 -19.46 -36.63 12.73
N GLY A 71 -19.28 -35.57 11.94
CA GLY A 71 -20.16 -34.40 11.93
C GLY A 71 -21.46 -34.55 11.14
N LYS A 72 -21.64 -35.64 10.36
CA LYS A 72 -22.82 -35.90 9.51
C LYS A 72 -23.26 -34.69 8.66
N TYR A 73 -22.31 -33.97 8.08
CA TYR A 73 -22.60 -32.78 7.28
C TYR A 73 -23.32 -33.14 5.96
N LEU A 74 -24.45 -32.49 5.68
CA LEU A 74 -25.25 -32.71 4.46
C LEU A 74 -24.59 -32.17 3.17
N ASN A 75 -23.67 -31.22 3.30
CA ASN A 75 -23.05 -30.51 2.17
C ASN A 75 -21.52 -30.53 2.26
N PHE A 76 -20.91 -31.52 1.59
CA PHE A 76 -19.46 -31.71 1.55
C PHE A 76 -18.69 -30.47 1.04
N PRO A 77 -19.02 -29.88 -0.14
CA PRO A 77 -18.30 -28.71 -0.64
C PRO A 77 -18.28 -27.54 0.35
N ALA A 78 -19.40 -27.26 1.02
CA ALA A 78 -19.47 -26.18 2.00
C ALA A 78 -18.57 -26.45 3.21
N PHE A 79 -18.59 -27.68 3.73
CA PHE A 79 -17.69 -28.11 4.79
C PHE A 79 -16.22 -27.98 4.38
N ALA A 80 -15.87 -28.50 3.20
CA ALA A 80 -14.50 -28.52 2.69
C ALA A 80 -13.96 -27.10 2.48
N ILE A 81 -14.75 -26.20 1.90
CA ILE A 81 -14.35 -24.80 1.71
C ILE A 81 -14.13 -24.09 3.06
N VAL A 82 -14.97 -24.35 4.06
CA VAL A 82 -14.79 -23.77 5.41
C VAL A 82 -13.51 -24.28 6.06
N PHE A 83 -13.22 -25.58 5.93
CA PHE A 83 -12.00 -26.17 6.45
C PHE A 83 -10.74 -25.56 5.81
N LEU A 84 -10.71 -25.50 4.47
CA LEU A 84 -9.61 -24.89 3.72
C LEU A 84 -9.45 -23.40 4.06
N LYS A 85 -10.55 -22.66 4.19
CA LYS A 85 -10.53 -21.26 4.61
C LYS A 85 -9.89 -21.08 5.98
N ASN A 86 -10.13 -21.98 6.92
CA ASN A 86 -9.52 -21.93 8.25
C ASN A 86 -8.01 -22.20 8.20
N LEU A 87 -7.55 -23.12 7.34
CA LEU A 87 -6.12 -23.34 7.11
C LEU A 87 -5.43 -22.09 6.55
N VAL A 88 -6.03 -21.49 5.52
CA VAL A 88 -5.58 -20.24 4.90
C VAL A 88 -5.51 -19.10 5.93
N LEU A 89 -6.55 -18.93 6.74
CA LEU A 89 -6.60 -17.90 7.77
C LEU A 89 -5.53 -18.08 8.85
N ASN A 90 -5.30 -19.32 9.28
CA ASN A 90 -4.25 -19.62 10.26
C ASN A 90 -2.86 -19.34 9.71
N GLN A 91 -2.62 -19.67 8.44
CA GLN A 91 -1.35 -19.37 7.80
C GLN A 91 -1.15 -17.86 7.60
N TRP A 92 -2.20 -17.14 7.24
CA TRP A 92 -2.15 -15.68 7.11
C TRP A 92 -1.83 -14.98 8.44
N LYS A 93 -2.42 -15.45 9.54
CA LYS A 93 -2.09 -14.95 10.89
C LYS A 93 -0.61 -15.17 11.22
N LYS A 94 -0.07 -16.35 10.88
CA LYS A 94 1.35 -16.66 11.08
C LYS A 94 2.24 -15.76 10.22
N GLU A 95 1.92 -15.53 8.95
CA GLU A 95 2.68 -14.61 8.10
C GLU A 95 2.67 -13.17 8.64
N ILE A 96 1.53 -12.67 9.12
CA ILE A 96 1.49 -11.33 9.73
C ILE A 96 2.33 -11.27 10.99
N GLN A 97 2.26 -12.30 11.82
CA GLN A 97 3.04 -12.35 13.05
C GLN A 97 4.54 -12.46 12.73
N ASN A 98 4.92 -13.25 11.73
CA ASN A 98 6.30 -13.35 11.26
C ASN A 98 6.77 -12.03 10.65
N ARG A 99 5.98 -11.33 9.84
CA ARG A 99 6.34 -9.98 9.35
C ARG A 99 6.54 -8.96 10.47
N LYS A 100 5.89 -9.15 11.62
CA LYS A 100 6.09 -8.30 12.81
C LYS A 100 7.31 -8.72 13.65
N HIS A 101 7.76 -9.96 13.52
CA HIS A 101 8.88 -10.53 14.28
C HIS A 101 10.13 -10.78 13.44
N GLU A 102 10.05 -10.66 12.11
CA GLU A 102 11.20 -10.64 11.21
C GLU A 102 12.05 -9.44 11.62
N PRO A 103 13.24 -9.67 12.21
CA PRO A 103 14.19 -8.58 12.35
C PRO A 103 14.47 -8.11 10.92
N GLY A 104 14.33 -6.82 10.66
CA GLY A 104 14.64 -6.20 9.36
C GLY A 104 16.13 -6.24 9.01
N PHE A 105 16.83 -7.34 9.34
CA PHE A 105 18.27 -7.48 9.37
C PHE A 105 18.82 -8.35 8.23
N LEU A 106 17.99 -8.83 7.31
CA LEU A 106 18.47 -9.58 6.14
C LEU A 106 18.14 -8.87 4.82
N ASP A 107 18.30 -7.55 4.81
CA ASP A 107 18.66 -6.84 3.58
C ASP A 107 20.20 -6.88 3.47
N PRO A 108 20.79 -7.61 2.50
CA PRO A 108 22.25 -7.72 2.35
C PRO A 108 22.94 -6.37 2.05
N ASP A 109 22.18 -5.30 1.81
CA ASP A 109 22.69 -3.95 1.55
C ASP A 109 22.62 -2.98 2.75
N SER A 110 22.06 -3.40 3.90
CA SER A 110 21.95 -2.52 5.06
C SER A 110 23.22 -2.53 5.92
N LEU A 111 24.16 -1.66 5.54
CA LEU A 111 25.33 -1.34 6.36
C LEU A 111 24.92 -0.84 7.76
N ILE A 112 25.68 -1.35 8.74
CA ILE A 112 25.68 -1.01 10.17
C ILE A 112 25.39 0.47 10.39
N GLY A 113 24.24 0.73 10.99
CA GLY A 113 23.81 2.01 11.56
C GLY A 113 22.53 1.76 12.35
N PRO A 114 22.31 2.46 13.48
CA PRO A 114 21.10 2.26 14.28
C PRO A 114 19.88 2.53 13.39
N ALA A 115 18.96 1.56 13.37
CA ALA A 115 17.72 1.62 12.62
C ALA A 115 16.84 2.73 13.18
N PHE A 116 17.07 3.97 12.71
CA PHE A 116 16.05 5.01 12.74
C PHE A 116 14.98 4.67 11.68
N TYR A 117 14.31 3.53 11.83
CA TYR A 117 12.92 3.42 11.41
C TYR A 117 12.11 4.17 12.46
N SER A 118 12.14 5.48 12.31
CA SER A 118 11.38 6.45 13.09
C SER A 118 9.89 6.18 12.90
N SER A 119 9.31 5.41 13.81
CA SER A 119 7.89 5.50 14.18
C SER A 119 7.50 6.97 14.44
N GLU A 120 8.46 7.78 14.91
CA GLU A 120 8.38 9.24 15.04
C GLU A 120 8.02 9.98 13.74
N ILE A 121 8.51 9.54 12.56
CA ILE A 121 8.19 10.21 11.28
C ILE A 121 6.73 9.97 10.87
N GLU A 122 6.16 8.79 11.16
CA GLU A 122 4.75 8.52 10.89
C GLU A 122 3.83 9.31 11.84
N THR A 123 4.23 9.46 13.10
CA THR A 123 3.47 10.23 14.10
C THR A 123 3.56 11.74 13.87
N GLU A 124 4.73 12.29 13.55
CA GLU A 124 4.91 13.72 13.24
C GLU A 124 4.16 14.12 11.96
N THR A 125 4.25 13.28 10.91
CA THR A 125 3.48 13.54 9.69
C THR A 125 1.97 13.47 9.95
N SER A 126 1.50 12.68 10.91
CA SER A 126 0.07 12.61 11.26
C SER A 126 -0.43 13.90 11.93
N ALA A 127 0.33 14.50 12.85
CA ALA A 127 -0.07 15.70 13.58
C ALA A 127 -0.17 16.91 12.64
N HIS A 128 0.85 17.15 11.80
CA HIS A 128 0.82 18.23 10.81
C HIS A 128 -0.28 18.04 9.75
N ARG A 129 -0.61 16.78 9.40
CA ARG A 129 -1.72 16.46 8.50
C ARG A 129 -3.08 16.77 9.12
N ILE A 130 -3.27 16.47 10.40
CA ILE A 130 -4.53 16.77 11.11
C ILE A 130 -4.76 18.28 11.15
N VAL A 131 -3.74 19.05 11.54
CA VAL A 131 -3.79 20.52 11.57
C VAL A 131 -4.08 21.10 10.19
N LEU A 132 -3.37 20.64 9.15
CA LEU A 132 -3.61 21.10 7.77
C LEU A 132 -5.03 20.77 7.29
N ASN A 133 -5.55 19.58 7.60
CA ASN A 133 -6.92 19.23 7.23
C ASN A 133 -7.97 20.03 8.01
N GLU A 134 -7.72 20.39 9.27
CA GLU A 134 -8.61 21.27 10.04
C GLU A 134 -8.69 22.67 9.45
N ILE A 135 -7.55 23.24 9.05
CA ILE A 135 -7.49 24.54 8.37
C ILE A 135 -8.22 24.48 7.02
N LEU A 136 -7.95 23.44 6.23
CA LEU A 136 -8.53 23.29 4.90
C LEU A 136 -10.05 23.03 4.89
N LYS A 137 -10.65 22.56 5.99
CA LYS A 137 -12.11 22.35 6.08
C LYS A 137 -12.92 23.64 5.90
N ASN A 138 -12.34 24.79 6.23
CA ASN A 138 -13.02 26.09 6.19
C ASN A 138 -12.91 26.81 4.84
N PHE A 139 -12.13 26.27 3.90
CA PHE A 139 -11.92 26.88 2.58
C PHE A 139 -12.86 26.32 1.50
N ASP A 140 -12.88 26.98 0.34
CA ASP A 140 -13.63 26.51 -0.83
C ASP A 140 -13.18 25.09 -1.22
N PRO A 141 -14.07 24.08 -1.20
CA PRO A 141 -13.74 22.69 -1.49
C PRO A 141 -13.14 22.49 -2.89
N ARG A 142 -13.46 23.35 -3.86
CA ARG A 142 -12.89 23.28 -5.22
C ARG A 142 -11.42 23.72 -5.23
N GLY A 143 -11.12 24.79 -4.51
CA GLY A 143 -9.75 25.29 -4.34
C GLY A 143 -8.87 24.31 -3.56
N VAL A 144 -9.41 23.73 -2.49
CA VAL A 144 -8.76 22.67 -1.70
C VAL A 144 -8.46 21.43 -2.54
N LEU A 145 -9.41 20.99 -3.37
CA LEU A 145 -9.18 19.86 -4.28
C LEU A 145 -8.03 20.16 -5.25
N ILE A 146 -8.01 21.34 -5.88
CA ILE A 146 -6.93 21.75 -6.80
C ILE A 146 -5.58 21.79 -6.08
N LEU A 147 -5.52 22.36 -4.87
CA LEU A 147 -4.32 22.39 -4.04
C LEU A 147 -3.80 20.98 -3.75
N LYS A 148 -4.69 20.07 -3.32
CA LYS A 148 -4.34 18.68 -2.99
C LYS A 148 -3.94 17.86 -4.21
N LEU A 149 -4.56 18.09 -5.36
CA LEU A 149 -4.17 17.46 -6.63
C LEU A 149 -2.78 17.93 -7.05
N LYS A 150 -2.56 19.24 -7.06
CA LYS A 150 -1.28 19.83 -7.45
C LYS A 150 -0.15 19.34 -6.55
N HIS A 151 -0.31 19.40 -5.23
CA HIS A 151 0.72 19.05 -4.25
C HIS A 151 0.75 17.58 -3.82
N ASN A 152 0.09 16.70 -4.57
CA ASN A 152 0.07 15.26 -4.29
C ASN A 152 -0.43 14.88 -2.88
N LEU A 153 -1.29 15.68 -2.28
CA LEU A 153 -1.85 15.41 -0.96
C LEU A 153 -2.94 14.33 -1.05
N PHE A 154 -3.22 13.70 0.09
CA PHE A 154 -4.29 12.70 0.22
C PHE A 154 -5.66 13.36 0.04
N LEU A 155 -6.52 12.69 -0.73
CA LEU A 155 -7.89 13.11 -0.91
C LEU A 155 -8.78 12.42 0.13
N GLU A 156 -9.59 13.21 0.81
CA GLU A 156 -10.61 12.70 1.71
C GLU A 156 -11.85 12.23 0.93
N ARG A 157 -12.72 11.47 1.60
CA ARG A 157 -13.97 10.96 0.98
C ARG A 157 -14.83 12.07 0.39
N ARG A 158 -14.93 13.22 1.05
CA ARG A 158 -15.71 14.38 0.57
C ARG A 158 -15.13 14.94 -0.74
N GLU A 159 -13.81 15.01 -0.82
CA GLU A 159 -13.08 15.52 -1.98
C GLU A 159 -13.13 14.54 -3.16
N ILE A 160 -13.12 13.22 -2.88
CA ILE A 160 -13.32 12.18 -3.89
C ILE A 160 -14.73 12.26 -4.47
N LEU A 161 -15.75 12.55 -3.65
CA LEU A 161 -17.12 12.76 -4.13
C LEU A 161 -17.25 14.04 -4.98
N LEU A 162 -16.56 15.12 -4.58
CA LEU A 162 -16.49 16.35 -5.37
C LEU A 162 -15.81 16.07 -6.72
N LEU A 163 -14.65 15.41 -6.71
CA LEU A 163 -13.92 15.00 -7.90
C LEU A 163 -14.78 14.12 -8.82
N LYS A 164 -15.52 13.16 -8.26
CA LYS A 164 -16.51 12.35 -8.98
C LYS A 164 -17.52 13.22 -9.72
N SER A 165 -18.10 14.20 -9.04
CA SER A 165 -19.09 15.09 -9.65
C SER A 165 -18.48 15.93 -10.78
N ILE A 166 -17.29 16.48 -10.58
CA ILE A 166 -16.59 17.29 -11.60
C ILE A 166 -16.24 16.44 -12.82
N LEU A 167 -15.68 15.25 -12.62
CA LEU A 167 -15.32 14.34 -13.70
C LEU A 167 -16.55 13.81 -14.46
N SER A 168 -17.66 13.57 -13.76
CA SER A 168 -18.90 13.16 -14.41
C SER A 168 -19.45 14.23 -15.35
N VAL A 169 -19.26 15.52 -15.03
CA VAL A 169 -19.67 16.64 -15.88
C VAL A 169 -18.74 16.80 -17.08
N SER A 170 -17.45 16.49 -16.95
CA SER A 170 -16.50 16.51 -18.06
C SER A 170 -16.53 15.25 -18.94
N GLY A 171 -17.35 14.25 -18.60
CA GLY A 171 -17.43 12.98 -19.32
C GLY A 171 -16.26 12.02 -19.04
N ASN A 172 -15.45 12.32 -18.02
CA ASN A 172 -14.27 11.56 -17.65
C ASN A 172 -14.57 10.54 -16.53
N SER A 173 -13.92 9.38 -16.58
CA SER A 173 -14.06 8.37 -15.52
C SER A 173 -13.08 8.62 -14.38
N ILE A 174 -13.54 8.44 -13.14
CA ILE A 174 -12.68 8.53 -11.94
C ILE A 174 -11.62 7.44 -11.95
N SER A 175 -11.97 6.26 -12.46
CA SER A 175 -11.06 5.12 -12.54
C SER A 175 -9.85 5.48 -13.38
N ASP A 176 -10.08 6.09 -14.55
CA ASP A 176 -9.01 6.50 -15.45
C ASP A 176 -8.17 7.62 -14.84
N PHE A 177 -8.80 8.59 -14.19
CA PHE A 177 -8.10 9.65 -13.47
C PHE A 177 -7.18 9.09 -12.37
N LEU A 178 -7.68 8.18 -11.53
CA LEU A 178 -6.90 7.58 -10.46
C LEU A 178 -5.79 6.68 -10.98
N LYS A 179 -6.01 6.00 -12.12
CA LYS A 179 -4.98 5.20 -12.79
C LYS A 179 -3.87 6.09 -13.34
N GLU A 180 -4.19 7.17 -14.07
CA GLU A 180 -3.17 8.14 -14.53
C GLU A 180 -2.40 8.72 -13.33
N ARG A 181 -3.11 9.05 -12.25
CA ARG A 181 -2.49 9.58 -11.03
C ARG A 181 -1.49 8.61 -10.41
N MET A 182 -1.81 7.32 -10.39
CA MET A 182 -0.92 6.25 -9.92
C MET A 182 0.32 6.13 -10.82
N GLU A 183 0.12 6.15 -12.14
CA GLU A 183 1.19 6.04 -13.13
C GLU A 183 2.15 7.24 -13.07
N LYS A 184 1.63 8.48 -12.97
CA LYS A 184 2.44 9.68 -12.78
C LYS A 184 3.26 9.65 -11.50
N ARG A 185 2.67 9.20 -10.39
CA ARG A 185 3.40 9.00 -9.13
C ARG A 185 4.54 8.00 -9.30
N PHE A 186 4.24 6.87 -9.96
CA PHE A 186 5.24 5.83 -10.19
C PHE A 186 6.37 6.34 -11.09
N PHE A 187 6.04 7.08 -12.14
CA PHE A 187 7.01 7.62 -13.09
C PHE A 187 7.89 8.71 -12.46
N ALA A 188 7.31 9.62 -11.66
CA ALA A 188 8.07 10.61 -10.90
C ALA A 188 9.07 9.94 -9.94
N ARG A 189 8.60 8.94 -9.17
CA ARG A 189 9.47 8.13 -8.29
C ARG A 189 10.57 7.42 -9.06
N ARG A 190 10.25 6.85 -10.23
CA ARG A 190 11.23 6.14 -11.06
C ARG A 190 12.32 7.07 -11.60
N ARG A 191 11.96 8.28 -12.04
CA ARG A 191 12.92 9.31 -12.46
C ARG A 191 13.83 9.74 -11.31
N GLU A 192 13.27 9.92 -10.12
CA GLU A 192 14.05 10.28 -8.93
C GLU A 192 15.01 9.15 -8.52
N LEU A 193 14.59 7.89 -8.65
CA LEU A 193 15.45 6.73 -8.41
C LEU A 193 16.58 6.61 -9.43
N ASP A 194 16.32 6.80 -10.73
CA ASP A 194 17.36 6.80 -11.77
C ASP A 194 18.37 7.94 -11.54
N LEU A 195 17.90 9.14 -11.15
CA LEU A 195 18.78 10.25 -10.80
C LEU A 195 19.65 9.94 -9.58
N LEU A 196 19.08 9.29 -8.55
CA LEU A 196 19.82 8.83 -7.38
C LEU A 196 20.91 7.82 -7.76
N GLU A 197 20.59 6.87 -8.62
CA GLU A 197 21.52 5.84 -9.09
C GLU A 197 22.69 6.46 -9.86
N ARG A 198 22.41 7.38 -10.80
CA ARG A 198 23.47 8.11 -11.54
C ARG A 198 24.34 8.97 -10.64
N MET A 199 23.72 9.65 -9.67
CA MET A 199 24.47 10.41 -8.67
C MET A 199 25.32 9.50 -7.81
N GLU A 200 24.81 8.32 -7.43
CA GLU A 200 25.56 7.32 -6.68
C GLU A 200 26.80 6.85 -7.43
N VAL A 201 26.66 6.49 -8.71
CA VAL A 201 27.80 6.11 -9.57
C VAL A 201 28.82 7.24 -9.61
N SER A 202 28.38 8.49 -9.82
CA SER A 202 29.29 9.65 -9.84
C SER A 202 30.01 9.89 -8.50
N HIS A 203 29.32 9.65 -7.37
CA HIS A 203 29.88 9.82 -6.04
C HIS A 203 30.86 8.70 -5.69
N GLN A 204 30.60 7.46 -6.09
CA GLN A 204 31.53 6.35 -5.91
C GLN A 204 32.82 6.60 -6.70
N ILE A 205 32.73 7.13 -7.92
CA ILE A 205 33.88 7.51 -8.75
C ILE A 205 34.71 8.63 -8.09
N LEU A 206 34.07 9.66 -7.53
CA LEU A 206 34.76 10.84 -6.98
C LEU A 206 35.39 10.63 -5.59
N PHE A 207 34.94 9.63 -4.83
CA PHE A 207 35.32 9.48 -3.42
C PHE A 207 35.91 8.11 -3.05
N SER A 208 36.18 7.22 -4.01
CA SER A 208 36.68 5.85 -3.80
C SER A 208 37.93 5.74 -2.90
N GLU A 209 38.82 6.74 -2.88
CA GLU A 209 40.10 6.69 -2.17
C GLU A 209 40.12 7.36 -0.77
N ARG A 210 39.04 8.05 -0.35
CA ARG A 210 39.06 8.78 0.94
C ARG A 210 38.67 7.88 2.12
N ARG A 211 39.47 7.91 3.21
CA ARG A 211 39.28 7.11 4.44
C ARG A 211 37.91 7.20 5.14
N ASN A 212 37.05 8.17 4.78
CA ASN A 212 35.69 8.36 5.35
C ASN A 212 34.61 8.56 4.25
N ALA A 213 34.88 8.10 3.02
CA ALA A 213 33.99 8.30 1.87
C ALA A 213 32.63 7.63 2.02
N ARG A 214 32.61 6.43 2.63
CA ARG A 214 31.40 5.61 2.78
C ARG A 214 30.36 6.28 3.67
N ASP A 215 30.78 6.87 4.79
CA ASP A 215 29.87 7.50 5.75
C ASP A 215 29.36 8.85 5.29
N ARG A 216 30.21 9.66 4.64
CA ARG A 216 29.78 10.92 4.02
C ARG A 216 28.83 10.66 2.85
N SER A 217 29.09 9.62 2.07
CA SER A 217 28.19 9.15 1.01
C SER A 217 26.85 8.71 1.60
N SER A 218 26.83 7.86 2.63
CA SER A 218 25.61 7.41 3.31
C SER A 218 24.76 8.57 3.87
N LYS A 219 25.38 9.53 4.58
CA LYS A 219 24.66 10.69 5.12
C LYS A 219 24.09 11.60 4.03
N SER A 220 24.86 11.86 2.96
CA SER A 220 24.40 12.63 1.81
C SER A 220 23.28 11.90 1.04
N LYS A 221 23.41 10.58 0.85
CA LYS A 221 22.37 9.70 0.27
C LYS A 221 21.07 9.81 1.04
N LEU A 222 21.12 9.73 2.37
CA LEU A 222 19.93 9.75 3.22
C LEU A 222 19.23 11.14 3.20
N LYS A 223 20.02 12.23 3.20
CA LYS A 223 19.48 13.60 3.01
C LYS A 223 18.88 13.80 1.62
N LEU A 224 19.49 13.26 0.56
CA LEU A 224 19.01 13.41 -0.81
C LEU A 224 17.75 12.58 -1.05
N LYS A 225 17.72 11.33 -0.57
CA LYS A 225 16.54 10.45 -0.59
C LYS A 225 15.35 11.11 0.11
N ARG A 226 15.57 11.78 1.26
CA ARG A 226 14.53 12.57 1.96
C ARG A 226 14.03 13.76 1.14
N LYS A 227 14.90 14.44 0.38
CA LYS A 227 14.51 15.58 -0.49
C LYS A 227 13.77 15.13 -1.75
N LEU A 228 14.25 14.07 -2.41
CA LEU A 228 13.67 13.60 -3.67
C LEU A 228 12.33 12.89 -3.45
N LEU A 229 12.17 12.08 -2.40
CA LEU A 229 10.88 11.43 -2.11
C LEU A 229 9.72 12.39 -1.79
N ARG A 230 9.99 13.69 -1.61
CA ARG A 230 8.98 14.74 -1.60
C ARG A 230 8.68 15.16 -3.04
N ILE A 231 7.84 14.40 -3.73
CA ILE A 231 7.22 14.87 -4.98
C ILE A 231 6.26 16.00 -4.61
N GLU A 232 6.76 17.23 -4.65
CA GLU A 232 6.04 18.43 -4.20
C GLU A 232 4.92 18.85 -5.14
N THR A 233 5.00 18.49 -6.43
CA THR A 233 3.94 18.77 -7.41
C THR A 233 3.81 17.67 -8.47
N ILE A 234 2.58 17.20 -8.71
CA ILE A 234 2.30 16.16 -9.73
C ILE A 234 1.57 16.70 -10.95
N TYR A 235 0.61 17.60 -10.74
CA TYR A 235 -0.22 18.10 -11.83
C TYR A 235 0.09 19.56 -12.14
N THR A 236 0.18 19.87 -13.43
CA THR A 236 0.18 21.26 -13.91
C THR A 236 -1.25 21.81 -13.93
N TYR A 237 -1.40 23.14 -14.03
CA TYR A 237 -2.73 23.74 -14.16
C TYR A 237 -3.44 23.28 -15.43
N ASP A 238 -2.69 23.07 -16.51
CA ASP A 238 -3.24 22.65 -17.80
C ASP A 238 -3.75 21.21 -17.74
N GLU A 239 -3.05 20.32 -17.04
CA GLU A 239 -3.49 18.94 -16.83
C GLU A 239 -4.77 18.86 -15.97
N ILE A 240 -4.85 19.67 -14.90
CA ILE A 240 -6.09 19.76 -14.12
C ILE A 240 -7.22 20.35 -14.99
N SER A 241 -6.89 21.32 -15.85
CA SER A 241 -7.86 21.95 -16.76
C SER A 241 -8.42 20.97 -17.78
N PHE A 242 -7.58 20.07 -18.30
CA PHE A 242 -7.96 19.02 -19.21
C PHE A 242 -8.95 18.05 -18.56
N TRP A 243 -8.65 17.58 -17.34
CA TRP A 243 -9.50 16.65 -16.62
C TRP A 243 -10.84 17.25 -16.18
N PHE A 244 -10.84 18.52 -15.75
CA PHE A 244 -12.04 19.20 -15.24
C PHE A 244 -12.85 19.89 -16.35
N SER A 245 -12.31 19.97 -17.56
CA SER A 245 -12.86 20.79 -18.66
C SER A 245 -13.11 22.24 -18.27
N TRP A 246 -12.25 22.78 -17.40
CA TRP A 246 -12.31 24.18 -16.93
C TRP A 246 -11.22 25.00 -17.62
N LYS A 247 -11.37 26.32 -17.64
CA LYS A 247 -10.29 27.21 -18.12
C LYS A 247 -9.11 27.16 -17.13
N ALA A 248 -7.89 26.96 -17.63
CA ALA A 248 -6.68 26.94 -16.79
C ALA A 248 -6.50 28.23 -15.96
N SER A 249 -6.92 29.38 -16.49
CA SER A 249 -6.94 30.67 -15.77
C SER A 249 -7.84 30.66 -14.54
N PHE A 250 -8.99 29.97 -14.61
CA PHE A 250 -9.91 29.82 -13.49
C PHE A 250 -9.32 28.90 -12.40
N ILE A 251 -8.70 27.80 -12.79
CA ILE A 251 -7.99 26.88 -11.87
C ILE A 251 -6.84 27.61 -11.17
N LYS A 252 -6.05 28.39 -11.93
CA LYS A 252 -4.95 29.19 -11.38
C LYS A 252 -5.47 30.22 -10.36
N LYS A 253 -6.59 30.88 -10.65
CA LYS A 253 -7.22 31.85 -9.73
C LYS A 253 -7.67 31.18 -8.42
N LEU A 254 -8.40 30.07 -8.51
CA LEU A 254 -8.86 29.31 -7.34
C LEU A 254 -7.69 28.78 -6.50
N TYR A 255 -6.64 28.28 -7.15
CA TYR A 255 -5.43 27.85 -6.45
C TYR A 255 -4.77 29.00 -5.71
N LEU A 256 -4.59 30.17 -6.34
CA LEU A 256 -3.96 31.33 -5.71
C LEU A 256 -4.80 31.87 -4.56
N GLN A 257 -6.13 31.90 -4.69
CA GLN A 257 -7.04 32.30 -3.61
C GLN A 257 -6.90 31.35 -2.40
N THR A 258 -6.87 30.05 -2.65
CA THR A 258 -6.71 29.03 -1.59
C THR A 258 -5.32 29.12 -0.95
N MET A 259 -4.28 29.34 -1.75
CA MET A 259 -2.91 29.47 -1.27
C MET A 259 -2.69 30.74 -0.44
N ASN A 260 -3.29 31.87 -0.83
CA ASN A 260 -3.24 33.10 -0.05
C ASN A 260 -3.99 32.93 1.28
N SER A 261 -5.20 32.37 1.25
CA SER A 261 -5.96 32.07 2.46
C SER A 261 -5.21 31.12 3.41
N LEU A 262 -4.46 30.16 2.86
CA LEU A 262 -3.62 29.25 3.64
C LEU A 262 -2.38 29.95 4.22
N LYS A 263 -1.79 30.92 3.51
CA LYS A 263 -0.70 31.75 4.04
C LYS A 263 -1.18 32.63 5.19
N ASP A 264 -2.36 33.23 5.05
CA ASP A 264 -2.96 34.08 6.08
C ASP A 264 -3.33 33.26 7.34
N ALA A 265 -3.85 32.03 7.15
CA ALA A 265 -4.09 31.09 8.25
C ALA A 265 -2.77 30.59 8.90
N GLY A 266 -1.69 30.52 8.12
CA GLY A 266 -0.36 30.15 8.60
C GLY A 266 0.31 31.23 9.46
N SER A 267 0.01 32.51 9.24
CA SER A 267 0.51 33.60 10.09
C SER A 267 -0.14 33.66 11.48
N ASP A 268 -1.36 33.15 11.63
CA ASP A 268 -2.05 33.06 12.92
C ASP A 268 -1.59 31.86 13.77
N LEU A 269 -0.93 30.89 13.14
CA LEU A 269 -0.31 29.75 13.80
C LEU A 269 1.10 30.14 14.23
N LYS A 270 1.22 30.73 15.42
CA LYS A 270 2.50 30.72 16.14
C LYS A 270 2.90 29.25 16.31
N PHE A 271 3.78 28.75 15.44
CA PHE A 271 4.35 27.42 15.58
C PHE A 271 4.88 27.30 17.01
N VAL A 272 4.32 26.36 17.77
CA VAL A 272 4.84 26.00 19.09
C VAL A 272 6.29 25.62 18.86
N VAL A 273 7.19 26.45 19.40
CA VAL A 273 8.63 26.22 19.38
C VAL A 273 8.87 24.84 19.98
N ILE A 274 9.40 23.93 19.16
CA ILE A 274 9.84 22.61 19.63
C ILE A 274 11.11 22.86 20.46
N PRO A 275 11.16 22.44 21.74
CA PRO A 275 12.25 22.77 22.67
C PRO A 275 13.50 21.90 22.44
N GLU A 276 14.03 21.87 21.22
CA GLU A 276 15.30 21.17 20.92
C GLU A 276 16.43 22.11 20.47
N GLU A 277 16.17 23.41 20.31
CA GLU A 277 17.21 24.37 19.86
C GLU A 277 17.95 25.09 21.00
N GLU A 278 17.62 24.85 22.28
CA GLU A 278 18.32 25.51 23.40
C GLU A 278 19.64 24.84 23.80
N GLU A 279 19.84 23.54 23.55
CA GLU A 279 21.09 22.86 23.96
C GLU A 279 22.30 23.13 23.06
N GLN A 280 22.12 23.75 21.88
CA GLN A 280 23.25 24.10 20.99
C GLN A 280 23.76 25.52 21.15
N LYS A 281 23.20 26.32 22.08
CA LYS A 281 23.69 27.68 22.39
C LYS A 281 24.38 27.79 23.75
N ALA A 282 24.51 26.68 24.50
CA ALA A 282 25.09 26.67 25.83
C ALA A 282 26.38 25.82 25.98
N ALA A 283 27.05 25.47 24.86
CA ALA A 283 28.35 24.79 24.87
C ALA A 283 29.39 25.56 24.04
#